data_AF-A0A525IZ79-F1
#
_entry.id   AF-A0A525IZ79-F1
#
_cell.length_a   1.000
_cell.length_b   1.000
_cell.length_c   1.000
_cell.angle_alpha   90.00
_cell.angle_beta   90.00
_cell.angle_gamma   90.00
#
_symmetry.space_group_name_H-M   'P 1'
#
loop_
_entity.id
_entity.type
_entity.pdbx_description
1 polymer ?
#
loop_
_entity_poly.entity_id
_entity_poly.type
_entity_poly.pdbx_seq_one_letter_code
_entity_poly.pdbx_strand_id
1 'polypeptide(L)'
;MPKSYLDPVDCRIVAELQADGRLSNVELADKIGLSPSPCLRRVKHLERGGYIEGYRAVLRRDQIGLGFTVFLGVKIDGHTNERALQFEKAVVAMPEIIACHLVSGEADYFLEVVVPDLGDYQRFLVGKLLNLPIVREVRSNIAIQTLKAGAPLPLEHLETERPSDLRQAAKHGRPERGATR
;
A
#
# COMPACT_ATOMS: atom_id res chain seq x y z
N MET A 1 15.55 -4.81 -2.77
CA MET A 1 14.34 -5.06 -1.96
C MET A 1 14.77 -5.76 -0.69
N PRO A 2 14.44 -5.26 0.51
CA PRO A 2 14.74 -6.01 1.73
C PRO A 2 13.86 -7.26 1.74
N LYS A 3 14.48 -8.43 1.58
CA LYS A 3 13.87 -9.74 1.85
C LYS A 3 13.63 -9.82 3.35
N SER A 4 12.51 -9.30 3.79
CA SER A 4 11.98 -9.59 5.11
C SER A 4 11.36 -10.97 5.10
N TYR A 5 11.90 -11.88 5.91
CA TYR A 5 11.34 -13.20 6.15
C TYR A 5 10.11 -13.09 7.06
N LEU A 6 8.97 -12.64 6.51
CA LEU A 6 7.68 -12.87 7.18
C LEU A 6 7.44 -14.37 7.18
N ASP A 7 7.30 -14.97 8.36
CA ASP A 7 7.00 -16.38 8.44
C ASP A 7 5.51 -16.64 8.14
N PRO A 8 5.09 -17.89 7.90
CA PRO A 8 3.69 -18.19 7.58
C PRO A 8 2.68 -17.76 8.65
N VAL A 9 3.10 -17.68 9.92
CA VAL A 9 2.23 -17.21 11.01
C VAL A 9 2.07 -15.70 10.92
N ASP A 10 3.14 -14.98 10.64
CA ASP A 10 3.10 -13.53 10.43
C ASP A 10 2.22 -13.14 9.24
N CYS A 11 2.32 -13.88 8.12
CA CYS A 11 1.44 -13.67 6.97
C CYS A 11 -0.04 -13.86 7.32
N ARG A 12 -0.37 -14.88 8.12
CA ARG A 12 -1.74 -15.11 8.61
C ARG A 12 -2.22 -14.01 9.55
N ILE A 13 -1.35 -13.50 10.43
CA ILE A 13 -1.67 -12.36 11.30
C ILE A 13 -2.05 -11.15 10.44
N VAL A 14 -1.22 -10.80 9.46
CA VAL A 14 -1.48 -9.65 8.58
C VAL A 14 -2.75 -9.88 7.75
N ALA A 15 -2.99 -11.09 7.24
CA ALA A 15 -4.20 -11.42 6.50
C ALA A 15 -5.48 -11.20 7.33
N GLU A 16 -5.52 -11.71 8.57
CA GLU A 16 -6.67 -11.53 9.46
C GLU A 16 -6.87 -10.05 9.84
N LEU A 17 -5.79 -9.33 10.15
CA LEU A 17 -5.88 -7.91 10.53
C LEU A 17 -6.22 -6.98 9.35
N GLN A 18 -5.83 -7.33 8.12
CA GLN A 18 -6.29 -6.61 6.92
C GLN A 18 -7.78 -6.80 6.67
N ALA A 19 -8.31 -7.98 6.98
CA ALA A 19 -9.74 -8.29 6.84
C ALA A 19 -10.57 -7.64 7.95
N ASP A 20 -10.11 -7.72 9.20
CA ASP A 20 -10.73 -7.10 10.36
C ASP A 20 -9.69 -6.54 11.34
N GLY A 21 -9.42 -5.24 11.20
CA GLY A 21 -8.50 -4.53 12.09
C GLY A 21 -9.03 -4.28 13.50
N ARG A 22 -10.27 -4.68 13.83
CA ARG A 22 -10.86 -4.54 15.17
C ARG A 22 -10.74 -5.81 16.02
N LEU A 23 -10.19 -6.89 15.46
CA LEU A 23 -10.00 -8.14 16.22
C LEU A 23 -9.22 -7.87 17.51
N SER A 24 -9.74 -8.38 18.62
CA SER A 24 -8.96 -8.43 19.84
C SER A 24 -7.80 -9.41 19.68
N ASN A 25 -6.74 -9.22 20.48
CA ASN A 25 -5.60 -10.14 20.45
C ASN A 25 -6.00 -11.58 20.81
N VAL A 26 -7.07 -11.78 21.59
CA VAL A 26 -7.58 -13.12 21.92
C VAL A 26 -8.22 -13.77 20.71
N GLU A 27 -9.15 -13.06 20.03
CA GLU A 27 -9.81 -13.55 18.82
C GLU A 27 -8.81 -13.83 17.68
N LEU A 28 -7.83 -12.93 17.52
CA LEU A 28 -6.75 -13.12 16.55
C LEU A 28 -5.92 -14.37 16.87
N ALA A 29 -5.53 -14.55 18.14
CA ALA A 29 -4.76 -15.70 18.58
C ALA A 29 -5.50 -17.02 18.31
N ASP A 30 -6.80 -17.06 18.60
CA ASP A 30 -7.66 -18.21 18.33
C ASP A 30 -7.74 -18.53 16.83
N LYS A 31 -7.97 -17.51 15.99
CA LYS A 31 -7.99 -17.65 14.52
C LYS A 31 -6.68 -18.17 13.94
N ILE A 32 -5.54 -17.75 14.50
CA ILE A 32 -4.22 -18.14 14.00
C ILE A 32 -3.67 -19.44 14.64
N GLY A 33 -4.32 -19.97 15.67
CA GLY A 33 -3.88 -21.16 16.40
C GLY A 33 -2.68 -20.92 17.33
N LEU A 34 -2.61 -19.75 17.95
CA LEU A 34 -1.61 -19.38 18.95
C LEU A 34 -2.26 -19.07 20.31
N SER A 35 -1.47 -19.11 21.38
CA SER A 35 -1.91 -18.49 22.64
C SER A 35 -1.80 -16.96 22.57
N PRO A 36 -2.54 -16.21 23.41
CA PRO A 36 -2.58 -14.75 23.32
C PRO A 36 -1.21 -14.06 23.47
N SER A 37 -0.33 -14.59 24.33
CA SER A 37 1.00 -14.01 24.58
C SER A 37 1.95 -14.02 23.37
N PRO A 38 2.21 -15.17 22.69
CA PRO A 38 2.99 -15.18 21.46
C PRO A 38 2.35 -14.42 20.30
N CYS A 39 1.01 -14.43 20.18
CA CYS A 39 0.31 -13.62 19.18
C CYS A 39 0.61 -12.11 19.36
N LEU A 40 0.46 -11.60 20.59
CA LEU A 40 0.70 -10.20 20.90
C LEU A 40 2.16 -9.78 20.60
N ARG A 41 3.12 -10.65 20.89
CA ARG A 41 4.53 -10.37 20.58
C ARG A 41 4.78 -10.24 19.08
N ARG A 42 4.15 -11.08 18.26
CA ARG A 42 4.26 -11.05 16.80
C ARG A 42 3.60 -9.81 16.22
N VAL A 43 2.39 -9.46 16.64
CA VAL A 43 1.71 -8.21 16.24
C VAL A 43 2.59 -7.00 16.53
N LYS A 44 3.13 -6.88 17.76
CA LYS A 44 4.05 -5.80 18.12
C LYS A 44 5.36 -5.81 17.33
N HIS A 45 5.80 -6.96 16.84
CA HIS A 45 6.97 -7.03 15.97
C HIS A 45 6.62 -6.52 14.57
N LEU A 46 5.46 -6.91 14.03
CA LEU A 46 4.97 -6.47 12.72
C LEU A 46 4.74 -4.96 12.66
N GLU A 47 4.16 -4.39 13.72
CA GLU A 47 3.97 -2.95 13.88
C GLU A 47 5.31 -2.21 13.97
N ARG A 48 6.22 -2.64 14.87
CA ARG A 48 7.53 -1.99 15.03
C ARG A 48 8.43 -2.15 13.81
N GLY A 49 8.26 -3.23 13.06
CA GLY A 49 8.98 -3.50 11.82
C GLY A 49 8.45 -2.72 10.61
N GLY A 50 7.32 -2.00 10.75
CA GLY A 50 6.71 -1.23 9.67
C GLY A 50 5.95 -2.08 8.65
N TYR A 51 5.72 -3.38 8.92
CA TYR A 51 4.87 -4.22 8.07
C TYR A 51 3.40 -3.83 8.20
N ILE A 52 3.02 -3.36 9.39
CA ILE A 52 1.72 -2.77 9.65
C ILE A 52 1.95 -1.28 9.88
N GLU A 53 1.59 -0.46 8.89
CA GLU A 53 1.72 1.00 8.97
C GLU A 53 0.67 1.63 9.89
N GLY A 54 -0.48 0.96 10.07
CA GLY A 54 -1.51 1.42 10.99
C GLY A 54 -2.86 0.75 10.75
N TYR A 55 -3.83 1.13 11.59
CA TYR A 55 -5.21 0.66 11.54
C TYR A 55 -6.14 1.84 11.29
N ARG A 56 -7.07 1.70 10.35
CA ARG A 56 -8.03 2.75 9.98
C ARG A 56 -9.43 2.19 9.80
N ALA A 57 -10.43 2.98 10.15
CA ALA A 57 -11.81 2.68 9.78
C ALA A 57 -12.03 2.94 8.29
N VAL A 58 -12.73 2.04 7.61
CA VAL A 58 -13.19 2.24 6.24
C VAL A 58 -14.60 2.81 6.27
N LEU A 59 -14.78 4.00 5.71
CA LEU A 59 -16.05 4.73 5.74
C LEU A 59 -16.80 4.58 4.42
N ARG A 60 -18.14 4.53 4.50
CA ARG A 60 -19.01 4.65 3.33
C ARG A 60 -19.06 6.11 2.88
N ARG A 61 -18.33 6.43 1.81
CA ARG A 61 -18.11 7.81 1.33
C ARG A 61 -19.43 8.54 1.04
N ASP A 62 -20.39 7.85 0.41
CA ASP A 62 -21.74 8.35 0.11
C ASP A 62 -22.52 8.77 1.36
N GLN A 63 -22.40 8.01 2.46
CA GLN A 63 -23.12 8.27 3.71
C GLN A 63 -22.57 9.48 4.48
N ILE A 64 -21.34 9.90 4.20
CA ILE A 64 -20.68 11.04 4.85
C ILE A 64 -20.53 12.24 3.91
N GLY A 65 -21.22 12.23 2.77
CA GLY A 65 -21.22 13.34 1.84
C GLY A 65 -19.91 13.51 1.06
N LEU A 66 -19.15 12.44 0.83
CA LEU A 66 -17.95 12.42 -0.02
C LEU A 66 -18.23 11.69 -1.34
N GLY A 67 -19.22 12.19 -2.09
CA GLY A 67 -19.74 11.51 -3.29
C GLY A 67 -18.88 11.69 -4.55
N PHE A 68 -17.91 12.60 -4.56
CA PHE A 68 -17.21 13.01 -5.77
C PHE A 68 -15.75 12.57 -5.75
N THR A 69 -15.38 11.65 -6.64
CA THR A 69 -14.01 11.15 -6.80
C THR A 69 -13.46 11.52 -8.17
N VAL A 70 -12.26 12.09 -8.21
CA VAL A 70 -11.58 12.53 -9.43
C VAL A 70 -10.15 12.01 -9.44
N PHE A 71 -9.74 11.44 -10.57
CA PHE A 71 -8.37 11.03 -10.83
C PHE A 71 -7.65 12.10 -11.66
N LEU A 72 -6.52 12.57 -11.18
CA LEU A 72 -5.76 13.64 -11.84
C LEU A 72 -4.41 13.13 -12.32
N GLY A 73 -4.14 13.28 -13.62
CA GLY A 73 -2.79 13.22 -14.15
C GLY A 73 -2.17 14.62 -14.13
N VAL A 74 -1.05 14.81 -13.43
CA VAL A 74 -0.37 16.09 -13.27
C VAL A 74 1.00 16.03 -13.93
N LYS A 75 1.29 17.03 -14.77
CA LYS A 75 2.65 17.31 -15.27
C LYS A 75 3.22 18.52 -14.57
N ILE A 76 4.51 18.45 -14.26
CA ILE A 76 5.24 19.55 -13.62
C ILE A 76 6.33 20.13 -14.53
N ASP A 77 6.61 21.42 -14.38
CA ASP A 77 7.68 22.12 -15.09
C ASP A 77 9.01 22.05 -14.34
N GLY A 78 10.00 21.41 -14.96
CA GLY A 78 11.38 21.39 -14.50
C GLY A 78 11.67 20.31 -13.45
N HIS A 79 12.51 19.35 -13.82
CA HIS A 79 12.93 18.22 -12.98
C HIS A 79 14.04 18.58 -11.98
N THR A 80 14.13 19.84 -11.51
CA THR A 80 15.04 20.15 -10.40
C THR A 80 14.48 19.52 -9.14
N ASN A 81 15.26 18.65 -8.48
CA ASN A 81 14.85 17.89 -7.30
C ASN A 81 14.15 18.72 -6.22
N GLU A 82 14.53 19.99 -6.02
CA GLU A 82 13.97 20.84 -4.97
C GLU A 82 12.50 21.24 -5.22
N ARG A 83 12.16 21.64 -6.45
CA ARG A 83 10.79 22.07 -6.78
C ARG A 83 9.82 20.88 -6.84
N ALA A 84 10.29 19.74 -7.34
CA ALA A 84 9.52 18.49 -7.28
C ALA A 84 9.21 18.09 -5.82
N LEU A 85 10.21 18.18 -4.93
CA LEU A 85 10.00 17.93 -3.50
C LEU A 85 9.00 18.90 -2.85
N GLN A 86 8.99 20.17 -3.28
CA GLN A 86 7.99 21.15 -2.81
C GLN A 86 6.57 20.76 -3.26
N PHE A 87 6.41 20.30 -4.50
CA PHE A 87 5.14 19.78 -5.00
C PHE A 87 4.68 18.56 -4.19
N GLU A 88 5.56 17.58 -3.98
CA GLU A 88 5.25 16.37 -3.20
C GLU A 88 4.80 16.72 -1.78
N LYS A 89 5.52 17.62 -1.09
CA LYS A 89 5.14 18.11 0.24
C LYS A 89 3.77 18.80 0.23
N ALA A 90 3.50 19.64 -0.76
CA ALA A 90 2.22 20.33 -0.88
C ALA A 90 1.07 19.33 -1.10
N VAL A 91 1.25 18.36 -1.98
CA VAL A 91 0.27 17.31 -2.28
C VAL A 91 -0.02 16.43 -1.07
N VAL A 92 1.01 15.98 -0.35
CA VAL A 92 0.86 15.16 0.87
C VAL A 92 0.11 15.93 1.97
N ALA A 93 0.23 17.26 2.01
CA ALA A 93 -0.48 18.09 2.98
C ALA A 93 -1.95 18.36 2.63
N MET A 94 -2.42 18.02 1.42
CA MET A 94 -3.80 18.26 0.99
C MET A 94 -4.69 17.06 1.38
N PRO A 95 -5.62 17.21 2.34
CA PRO A 95 -6.45 16.10 2.81
C PRO A 95 -7.43 15.57 1.75
N GLU A 96 -7.74 16.36 0.73
CA GLU A 96 -8.58 15.92 -0.40
C GLU A 96 -7.87 14.85 -1.26
N ILE A 97 -6.53 14.79 -1.23
CA ILE A 97 -5.73 13.84 -1.98
C ILE A 97 -5.52 12.60 -1.10
N ILE A 98 -6.19 11.51 -1.43
CA ILE A 98 -6.13 10.27 -0.63
C ILE A 98 -5.14 9.24 -1.18
N ALA A 99 -4.65 9.45 -2.41
CA ALA A 99 -3.54 8.72 -2.99
C ALA A 99 -2.79 9.60 -3.98
N CYS A 100 -1.46 9.47 -4.03
CA CYS A 100 -0.61 10.13 -5.00
C CYS A 100 0.54 9.20 -5.37
N HIS A 101 0.81 9.06 -6.66
CA HIS A 101 1.88 8.22 -7.17
C HIS A 101 2.71 8.99 -8.18
N LEU A 102 4.04 8.88 -8.10
CA LEU A 102 4.90 9.16 -9.23
C LEU A 102 4.70 8.01 -10.24
N VAL A 103 4.37 8.32 -11.49
CA VAL A 103 4.02 7.33 -12.50
C VAL A 103 4.91 7.46 -13.73
N SER A 104 5.15 6.34 -14.41
CA SER A 104 5.69 6.37 -15.78
C SER A 104 4.55 6.60 -16.76
N GLY A 105 4.71 7.50 -17.72
CA GLY A 105 3.74 7.69 -18.80
C GLY A 105 3.59 9.14 -19.22
N GLU A 106 2.37 9.55 -19.56
CA GLU A 106 2.10 10.92 -19.99
C GLU A 106 2.08 11.92 -18.83
N ALA A 107 1.74 11.50 -17.62
CA ALA A 107 1.77 12.35 -16.43
C ALA A 107 3.01 12.03 -15.59
N ASP A 108 3.47 12.99 -14.80
CA ASP A 108 4.55 12.77 -13.83
C ASP A 108 3.95 12.18 -12.54
N TYR A 109 2.81 12.73 -12.09
CA TYR A 109 2.08 12.26 -10.91
C TYR A 109 0.63 11.90 -11.23
N PHE A 110 0.10 10.90 -10.54
CA PHE A 110 -1.28 10.46 -10.61
C PHE A 110 -1.94 10.49 -9.23
N LEU A 111 -3.01 11.26 -9.08
CA LEU A 111 -3.66 11.57 -7.81
C LEU A 111 -5.09 11.00 -7.79
N GLU A 112 -5.52 10.45 -6.66
CA GLU A 112 -6.94 10.20 -6.34
C GLU A 112 -7.42 11.28 -5.37
N VAL A 113 -8.39 12.09 -5.83
CA VAL A 113 -8.99 13.19 -5.06
C VAL A 113 -10.42 12.82 -4.69
N VAL A 114 -10.78 13.03 -3.43
CA VAL A 114 -12.14 12.82 -2.90
C VAL A 114 -12.65 14.09 -2.24
N VAL A 115 -13.81 14.55 -2.70
CA VAL A 115 -14.48 15.77 -2.22
C VAL A 115 -16.00 15.57 -2.20
N PRO A 116 -16.77 16.47 -1.55
CA PRO A 116 -18.22 16.35 -1.52
C PRO A 116 -18.90 16.43 -2.89
N ASP A 117 -18.56 17.45 -3.67
CA ASP A 117 -19.20 17.75 -4.95
C ASP A 117 -18.28 18.45 -5.96
N LEU A 118 -18.82 18.78 -7.14
CA LEU A 118 -18.09 19.47 -8.20
C LEU A 118 -17.61 20.89 -7.79
N GLY A 119 -18.37 21.58 -6.96
CA GLY A 119 -18.01 22.91 -6.46
C GLY A 119 -16.80 22.85 -5.53
N ASP A 120 -16.77 21.86 -4.63
CA ASP A 120 -15.59 21.57 -3.81
C ASP A 120 -14.39 21.17 -4.66
N TYR A 121 -14.59 20.35 -5.68
CA TYR A 121 -13.53 20.00 -6.62
C TYR A 121 -12.97 21.24 -7.32
N GLN A 122 -13.82 22.15 -7.81
CA GLN A 122 -13.39 23.38 -8.46
C GLN A 122 -12.59 24.27 -7.50
N ARG A 123 -13.01 24.39 -6.23
CA ARG A 123 -12.26 25.12 -5.19
C ARG A 123 -10.90 24.49 -4.92
N PHE A 124 -10.83 23.16 -4.82
CA PHE A 124 -9.58 22.43 -4.67
C PHE A 124 -8.66 22.66 -5.87
N LEU A 125 -9.17 22.45 -7.09
CA LEU A 125 -8.37 22.50 -8.31
C LEU A 125 -7.80 23.89 -8.54
N VAL A 126 -8.65 24.91 -8.56
CA VAL A 126 -8.24 26.30 -8.87
C VAL A 126 -7.60 26.97 -7.66
N GLY A 127 -8.11 26.72 -6.46
CA GLY A 127 -7.67 27.39 -5.23
C GLY A 127 -6.41 26.79 -4.61
N LYS A 128 -6.07 25.53 -4.92
CA LYS A 128 -4.91 24.84 -4.33
C LYS A 128 -3.97 24.29 -5.39
N LEU A 129 -4.44 23.33 -6.21
CA LEU A 129 -3.54 22.54 -7.07
C LEU A 129 -2.91 23.37 -8.19
N LEU A 130 -3.72 24.11 -8.96
CA LEU A 130 -3.24 24.95 -10.07
C LEU A 130 -2.47 26.19 -9.61
N ASN A 131 -2.55 26.54 -8.32
CA ASN A 131 -1.76 27.62 -7.73
C ASN A 131 -0.32 27.20 -7.42
N LEU A 132 0.00 25.90 -7.51
CA LEU A 132 1.37 25.42 -7.37
C LEU A 132 2.16 25.85 -8.61
N PRO A 133 3.20 26.70 -8.49
CA PRO A 133 3.87 27.31 -9.65
C PRO A 133 4.52 26.31 -10.61
N ILE A 134 4.78 25.09 -10.14
CA ILE A 134 5.41 24.04 -10.92
C ILE A 134 4.40 23.22 -11.71
N VAL A 135 3.09 23.35 -11.46
CA VAL A 135 2.07 22.58 -12.18
C VAL A 135 1.88 23.15 -13.57
N ARG A 136 2.19 22.35 -14.59
CA ARG A 136 2.11 22.72 -16.00
C ARG A 136 0.78 22.33 -16.63
N GLU A 137 0.35 21.10 -16.37
CA GLU A 137 -0.84 20.52 -16.98
C GLU A 137 -1.53 19.62 -15.96
N VAL A 138 -2.85 19.69 -15.91
CA VAL A 138 -3.68 18.77 -15.12
C VAL A 138 -4.76 18.20 -16.04
N ARG A 139 -4.88 16.88 -16.07
CA ARG A 139 -5.96 16.16 -16.75
C ARG A 139 -6.82 15.42 -15.74
N SER A 140 -8.13 15.66 -15.80
CA SER A 140 -9.07 15.15 -14.82
C SER A 140 -9.98 14.08 -15.41
N ASN A 141 -10.10 12.95 -14.70
CA ASN A 141 -11.04 11.88 -15.00
C ASN A 141 -11.97 11.68 -13.81
N ILE A 142 -13.26 11.92 -13.99
CA ILE A 142 -14.25 11.80 -12.92
C ILE A 142 -14.72 10.34 -12.83
N ALA A 143 -14.74 9.78 -11.63
CA ALA A 143 -15.29 8.45 -11.41
C ALA A 143 -16.83 8.50 -11.57
N ILE A 144 -17.35 7.74 -12.53
CA ILE A 144 -18.81 7.58 -12.70
C ILE A 144 -19.37 6.65 -11.63
N GLN A 145 -18.66 5.55 -11.36
CA GLN A 145 -19.03 4.57 -10.35
C GLN A 145 -17.76 3.94 -9.76
N THR A 146 -17.74 3.78 -8.44
CA THR A 146 -16.70 3.00 -7.75
C THR A 146 -17.18 1.57 -7.55
N LEU A 147 -16.57 0.61 -8.25
CA LEU A 147 -16.89 -0.81 -8.11
C LEU A 147 -16.16 -1.48 -6.92
N LYS A 148 -14.94 -1.03 -6.64
CA LYS A 148 -14.08 -1.53 -5.57
C LYS A 148 -13.09 -0.44 -5.17
N ALA A 149 -12.91 -0.21 -3.87
CA ALA A 149 -11.93 0.72 -3.33
C ALA A 149 -11.31 0.18 -2.04
N GLY A 150 -10.01 0.40 -1.83
CA GLY A 150 -9.33 0.11 -0.56
C GLY A 150 -9.37 -1.34 -0.09
N ALA A 151 -9.21 -2.30 -1.01
CA ALA A 151 -9.20 -3.72 -0.66
C ALA A 151 -7.90 -4.16 0.04
N PRO A 152 -7.92 -5.29 0.80
CA PRO A 152 -6.71 -5.91 1.33
C PRO A 152 -5.64 -6.14 0.24
N LEU A 153 -4.37 -6.02 0.62
CA LEU A 153 -3.26 -6.31 -0.27
C LEU A 153 -3.16 -7.82 -0.53
N PRO A 154 -2.81 -8.25 -1.75
CA PRO A 154 -2.59 -9.65 -2.09
C PRO A 154 -1.31 -10.16 -1.43
N LEU A 155 -1.42 -11.23 -0.62
CA LEU A 155 -0.32 -11.80 0.16
C LEU A 155 0.16 -13.17 -0.35
N GLU A 156 -0.44 -13.70 -1.41
CA GLU A 156 -0.21 -15.09 -1.87
C GLU A 156 1.26 -15.34 -2.24
N HIS A 157 1.94 -14.33 -2.76
CA HIS A 157 3.36 -14.42 -3.12
C HIS A 157 4.29 -14.64 -1.92
N LEU A 158 3.86 -14.33 -0.70
CA LEU A 158 4.64 -14.54 0.53
C LEU A 158 4.54 -16.00 1.03
N GLU A 159 3.52 -16.75 0.63
CA GLU A 159 3.35 -18.15 1.03
C GLU A 159 4.24 -19.11 0.23
N THR A 160 4.67 -18.69 -0.96
CA THR A 160 5.42 -19.51 -1.92
C THR A 160 6.93 -19.55 -1.65
N GLU A 161 7.48 -18.62 -0.86
CA GLU A 161 8.90 -18.63 -0.44
C GLU A 161 9.19 -19.65 0.69
N ARG A 162 8.53 -20.81 0.68
CA ARG A 162 8.97 -21.93 1.52
C ARG A 162 10.31 -22.44 0.97
N PRO A 163 11.39 -22.50 1.77
CA PRO A 163 12.61 -23.18 1.37
C PRO A 163 12.41 -24.70 1.41
N SER A 164 11.58 -25.24 0.50
CA SER A 164 11.58 -26.66 0.16
C SER A 164 12.81 -27.04 -0.69
N ASP A 165 13.45 -26.07 -1.33
CA ASP A 165 14.57 -26.31 -2.26
C ASP A 165 15.93 -26.45 -1.57
N LEU A 166 16.06 -26.00 -0.31
CA LEU A 166 17.30 -26.17 0.46
C LEU A 166 17.54 -27.62 0.93
N ARG A 167 16.53 -28.50 0.89
CA ARG A 167 16.69 -29.93 1.24
C ARG A 167 17.05 -30.83 0.05
N GLN A 168 16.91 -30.36 -1.20
CA GLN A 168 17.31 -31.16 -2.36
C GLN A 168 18.78 -30.96 -2.77
N ALA A 169 19.39 -29.80 -2.48
CA ALA A 169 20.79 -29.54 -2.79
C ALA A 169 21.79 -30.36 -1.93
N ALA A 170 21.37 -30.88 -0.76
CA ALA A 170 22.25 -31.64 0.14
C ALA A 170 22.19 -33.17 -0.07
N LYS A 171 21.33 -33.69 -0.95
CA LYS A 171 21.18 -35.15 -1.20
C LYS A 171 21.82 -35.67 -2.49
N HIS A 172 22.45 -34.81 -3.29
CA HIS A 172 23.17 -35.23 -4.52
C HIS A 172 24.71 -35.19 -4.40
N GLY A 173 25.25 -35.07 -3.19
CA GLY A 173 26.70 -35.11 -2.96
C GLY A 173 27.22 -36.49 -2.56
N ARG A 174 27.70 -37.26 -3.55
CA ARG A 174 28.55 -38.49 -3.55
C ARG A 174 27.83 -39.83 -3.74
N PRO A 175 28.53 -40.89 -4.25
CA PRO A 175 29.92 -41.00 -4.72
C PRO A 175 30.01 -41.58 -6.16
N GLU A 176 31.17 -41.58 -6.82
CA GLU A 176 31.95 -42.77 -7.25
C GLU A 176 32.74 -42.31 -8.50
N ARG A 177 33.96 -42.73 -8.86
CA ARG A 177 34.68 -44.00 -8.70
C ARG A 177 36.14 -43.74 -9.09
N GLY A 178 37.08 -44.43 -8.45
CA GLY A 178 38.42 -44.60 -9.00
C GLY A 178 38.41 -45.52 -10.23
N ALA A 179 39.34 -45.28 -11.16
CA ALA A 179 39.90 -46.32 -12.02
C ALA A 179 41.26 -45.83 -12.55
N THR A 180 42.30 -46.26 -11.86
CA THR A 180 43.69 -46.25 -12.30
C THR A 180 43.85 -47.16 -13.52
N ARG A 181 44.50 -46.67 -14.57
CA ARG A 181 45.37 -47.45 -15.45
C ARG A 181 46.54 -46.56 -15.89
#